data_AF-A0A0B2NY29-F1
#
_entry.id   AF-A0A0B2NY29-F1
#
_cell.length_a   1.000
_cell.length_b   1.000
_cell.length_c   1.000
_cell.angle_alpha   90.00
_cell.angle_beta   90.00
_cell.angle_gamma   90.00
#
_symmetry.space_group_name_H-M   'P 1'
#
loop_
_entity.id
_entity.type
_entity.pdbx_description
1 polymer ?
#
loop_
_entity_poly.entity_id
_entity_poly.type
_entity_poly.pdbx_seq_one_letter_code
_entity_poly.pdbx_strand_id
1 'polypeptide(L)'
;MVFSVFSAPYVHPELHPIVAKMTLFDTILFYVIHFVDKLELWQRLPVLLGLAYLGIRRHLHYRYNLLHAGGVNGHKYDTQEYAYTTPDGMCNHPADHLISSQGTSFGRNMPPTTLDYGDGSVIYGNNEKGMKRARTFKDGKLKISEDGLLEHDEKGIPISGDVRNCWAGFSLLQALFVKEHNALCDMLKTDTLLAGMRINGMHSLLPDEIVLRDIKPTRGEYKCPPILEKEPMKELLGKEGERRLSNLGMEQMLVSMGHQSSGAVDLWNYPTWLGNLIAHDINGEDIPDPVDMATMEENVAPVYRDRERGVARYNEFRRNLLMIPISKWEDLTDDEEVIEALRDVYEDDAEKLDLIVGLHAEKRIRGFAISETAFFIFLIMAWS
;
A
#
# COMPACT_ATOMS: atom_id res chain seq x y z
N MET A 1 4.16 -10.10 -47.78
CA MET A 1 3.58 -11.10 -46.86
C MET A 1 4.29 -10.98 -45.53
N VAL A 2 3.57 -10.73 -44.45
CA VAL A 2 4.10 -10.84 -43.07
C VAL A 2 3.77 -12.26 -42.58
N PHE A 3 4.71 -12.90 -41.88
CA PHE A 3 4.55 -14.30 -41.47
C PHE A 3 3.51 -14.44 -40.35
N SER A 4 2.33 -14.97 -40.69
CA SER A 4 1.24 -15.26 -39.74
C SER A 4 1.51 -16.55 -38.95
N VAL A 5 2.48 -16.52 -38.03
CA VAL A 5 2.79 -17.64 -37.12
C VAL A 5 2.04 -17.49 -35.77
N PHE A 6 1.42 -16.32 -35.52
CA PHE A 6 0.90 -15.93 -34.21
C PHE A 6 -0.60 -16.15 -33.99
N SER A 7 -1.30 -16.85 -34.90
CA SER A 7 -2.69 -17.29 -34.70
C SER A 7 -2.74 -18.57 -33.85
N ALA A 8 -2.15 -18.55 -32.66
CA ALA A 8 -2.10 -19.69 -31.75
C ALA A 8 -3.36 -19.75 -30.89
N PRO A 9 -4.12 -20.87 -30.85
CA PRO A 9 -5.30 -21.05 -29.98
C PRO A 9 -4.93 -21.26 -28.50
N TYR A 10 -3.83 -20.64 -28.08
CA TYR A 10 -3.10 -20.89 -26.84
C TYR A 10 -3.05 -19.63 -25.94
N VAL A 11 -3.10 -18.44 -26.54
CA VAL A 11 -3.25 -17.17 -25.82
C VAL A 11 -4.72 -16.98 -25.45
N HIS A 12 -5.00 -16.29 -24.34
CA HIS A 12 -6.38 -15.87 -24.04
C HIS A 12 -6.84 -14.81 -25.06
N PRO A 13 -8.04 -14.90 -25.66
CA PRO A 13 -8.44 -14.01 -26.76
C PRO A 13 -8.30 -12.52 -26.47
N GLU A 14 -8.56 -12.14 -25.23
CA GLU A 14 -8.53 -10.75 -24.74
C GLU A 14 -7.13 -10.22 -24.45
N LEU A 15 -6.11 -11.09 -24.38
CA LEU A 15 -4.70 -10.68 -24.25
C LEU A 15 -4.04 -10.46 -25.62
N HIS A 16 -4.64 -10.91 -26.73
CA HIS A 16 -4.13 -10.67 -28.08
C HIS A 16 -3.79 -9.18 -28.37
N PRO A 17 -4.58 -8.17 -27.96
CA PRO A 17 -4.27 -6.76 -28.25
C PRO A 17 -3.01 -6.23 -27.55
N ILE A 18 -2.60 -6.85 -26.43
CA ILE A 18 -1.37 -6.50 -25.70
C ILE A 18 -0.20 -7.31 -26.27
N VAL A 19 -0.38 -8.62 -26.48
CA VAL A 19 0.63 -9.52 -27.06
C VAL A 19 1.02 -9.10 -28.49
N ALA A 20 0.09 -8.55 -29.28
CA ALA A 20 0.38 -8.01 -30.61
C ALA A 20 1.31 -6.77 -30.61
N LYS A 21 1.55 -6.14 -29.46
CA LYS A 21 2.50 -5.03 -29.27
C LYS A 21 3.88 -5.51 -28.79
N MET A 22 4.04 -6.80 -28.48
CA MET A 22 5.26 -7.35 -27.91
C MET A 22 6.36 -7.58 -28.95
N THR A 23 7.62 -7.54 -28.52
CA THR A 23 8.74 -8.02 -29.36
C THR A 23 8.71 -9.54 -29.47
N LEU A 24 9.32 -10.11 -30.52
CA LEU A 24 9.40 -11.57 -30.69
C LEU A 24 9.92 -12.30 -29.44
N PHE A 25 10.90 -11.72 -28.74
CA PHE A 25 11.45 -12.28 -27.51
C PHE A 25 10.44 -12.19 -26.35
N ASP A 26 9.83 -11.02 -26.16
CA ASP A 26 8.82 -10.82 -25.11
C ASP A 26 7.57 -11.68 -25.34
N THR A 27 7.17 -11.93 -26.59
CA THR A 27 6.07 -12.86 -26.94
C THR A 27 6.39 -14.29 -26.55
N ILE A 28 7.62 -14.75 -26.76
CA ILE A 28 8.07 -16.10 -26.33
C ILE A 28 8.06 -16.19 -24.80
N LEU A 29 8.56 -15.16 -24.11
CA LEU A 29 8.50 -15.07 -22.65
C LEU A 29 7.07 -15.07 -22.11
N PHE A 30 6.16 -14.33 -22.76
CA PHE A 30 4.75 -14.30 -22.41
C PHE A 30 4.10 -15.68 -22.58
N TYR A 31 4.40 -16.41 -23.66
CA TYR A 31 3.89 -17.79 -23.85
C TYR A 31 4.36 -18.74 -22.76
N VAL A 32 5.57 -18.57 -22.21
CA VAL A 32 6.07 -19.37 -21.08
C VAL A 32 5.27 -19.08 -19.80
N ILE A 33 5.06 -17.81 -19.42
CA ILE A 33 4.29 -17.51 -18.21
C ILE A 33 2.81 -17.86 -18.38
N HIS A 34 2.21 -17.54 -19.52
CA HIS A 34 0.78 -17.77 -19.80
C HIS A 34 0.41 -19.26 -19.81
N PHE A 35 1.37 -20.15 -20.14
CA PHE A 35 1.19 -21.59 -19.99
C PHE A 35 1.11 -22.02 -18.53
N VAL A 36 1.99 -21.50 -17.67
CA VAL A 36 2.03 -21.81 -16.24
C VAL A 36 0.81 -21.24 -15.53
N ASP A 37 0.36 -20.05 -15.95
CA ASP A 37 -0.87 -19.39 -15.48
C ASP A 37 -2.11 -20.25 -15.80
N LYS A 38 -2.23 -20.75 -17.05
CA LYS A 38 -3.29 -21.66 -17.49
C LYS A 38 -3.35 -23.02 -16.78
N LEU A 39 -2.37 -23.33 -15.93
CA LEU A 39 -2.32 -24.56 -15.13
C LEU A 39 -2.36 -24.28 -13.62
N GLU A 40 -2.42 -23.01 -13.19
CA GLU A 40 -2.34 -22.60 -11.77
C GLU A 40 -1.12 -23.21 -11.03
N LEU A 41 0.04 -23.24 -11.71
CA LEU A 41 1.21 -23.97 -11.22
C LEU A 41 2.34 -23.11 -10.64
N TRP A 42 2.46 -21.82 -10.93
CA TRP A 42 3.68 -21.06 -10.60
C TRP A 42 3.99 -21.06 -9.10
N GLN A 43 2.96 -20.93 -8.27
CA GLN A 43 2.99 -20.99 -6.81
C GLN A 43 3.19 -22.41 -6.24
N ARG A 44 3.19 -23.43 -7.11
CA ARG A 44 3.47 -24.85 -6.80
C ARG A 44 4.80 -25.34 -7.39
N LEU A 45 5.51 -24.51 -8.17
CA LEU A 45 6.81 -24.86 -8.76
C LEU A 45 7.91 -24.94 -7.69
N PRO A 46 8.96 -25.77 -7.90
CA PRO A 46 10.21 -25.66 -7.15
C PRO A 46 10.78 -24.24 -7.19
N VAL A 47 11.33 -23.76 -6.07
CA VAL A 47 11.69 -22.34 -5.85
C VAL A 47 12.46 -21.69 -7.01
N LEU A 48 13.44 -22.37 -7.60
CA LEU A 48 14.22 -21.82 -8.73
C LEU A 48 13.39 -21.59 -9.99
N LEU A 49 12.39 -22.44 -10.26
CA LEU A 49 11.47 -22.29 -11.39
C LEU A 49 10.39 -21.23 -11.10
N GLY A 50 9.93 -21.12 -9.85
CA GLY A 50 9.08 -20.02 -9.39
C GLY A 50 9.78 -18.65 -9.51
N LEU A 51 11.04 -18.57 -9.10
CA LEU A 51 11.87 -17.35 -9.25
C LEU A 51 12.13 -17.01 -10.74
N ALA A 52 12.33 -18.02 -11.60
CA ALA A 52 12.45 -17.80 -13.03
C ALA A 52 11.15 -17.25 -13.64
N TYR A 53 10.00 -17.83 -13.28
CA TYR A 53 8.67 -17.33 -13.66
C TYR A 53 8.46 -15.88 -13.22
N LEU A 54 8.75 -15.56 -11.94
CA LEU A 54 8.59 -14.20 -11.39
C LEU A 54 9.55 -13.21 -12.06
N GLY A 55 10.78 -13.61 -12.37
CA GLY A 55 11.74 -12.79 -13.11
C GLY A 55 11.26 -12.46 -14.53
N ILE A 56 10.68 -13.43 -15.24
CA ILE A 56 10.09 -13.24 -16.57
C ILE A 56 8.86 -12.33 -16.49
N ARG A 57 7.93 -12.61 -15.57
CA ARG A 57 6.71 -11.80 -15.39
C ARG A 57 7.05 -10.36 -15.00
N ARG A 58 8.01 -10.13 -14.11
CA ARG A 58 8.52 -8.78 -13.76
C ARG A 58 9.16 -8.07 -14.94
N HIS A 59 9.96 -8.75 -15.77
CA HIS A 59 10.52 -8.18 -17.01
C HIS A 59 9.42 -7.72 -17.96
N LEU A 60 8.41 -8.55 -18.21
CA LEU A 60 7.28 -8.19 -19.08
C LEU A 60 6.48 -7.00 -18.50
N HIS A 61 6.24 -6.99 -17.19
CA HIS A 61 5.61 -5.83 -16.56
C HIS A 61 6.46 -4.56 -16.65
N TYR A 62 7.77 -4.61 -16.45
CA TYR A 62 8.63 -3.43 -16.63
C TYR A 62 8.59 -2.91 -18.09
N ARG A 63 8.41 -3.81 -19.07
CA ARG A 63 8.33 -3.49 -20.49
C ARG A 63 6.98 -2.91 -20.94
N TYR A 64 5.87 -3.27 -20.30
CA TYR A 64 4.49 -2.99 -20.78
C TYR A 64 3.54 -2.37 -19.73
N ASN A 65 3.94 -2.35 -18.45
CA ASN A 65 3.19 -1.84 -17.29
C ASN A 65 3.98 -0.77 -16.51
N LEU A 66 4.73 0.07 -17.22
CA LEU A 66 5.29 1.32 -16.70
C LEU A 66 5.01 2.43 -17.72
N LEU A 67 4.05 3.30 -17.39
CA LEU A 67 3.63 4.43 -18.19
C LEU A 67 3.90 5.73 -17.42
N HIS A 68 4.60 6.66 -18.05
CA HIS A 68 4.74 8.01 -17.51
C HIS A 68 3.41 8.75 -17.62
N ALA A 69 2.96 9.35 -16.51
CA ALA A 69 1.89 10.33 -16.47
C ALA A 69 2.51 11.74 -16.39
N GLY A 70 1.89 12.72 -17.05
CA GLY A 70 2.45 14.06 -17.18
C GLY A 70 3.57 14.19 -18.22
N GLY A 71 4.12 15.40 -18.34
CA GLY A 71 5.26 15.71 -19.21
C GLY A 71 6.57 15.80 -18.44
N VAL A 72 7.67 15.39 -19.06
CA VAL A 72 9.04 15.54 -18.52
C VAL A 72 9.45 17.01 -18.63
N ASN A 73 9.02 17.79 -17.64
CA ASN A 73 9.12 19.25 -17.61
C ASN A 73 10.33 19.76 -16.80
N GLY A 74 11.03 18.89 -16.08
CA GLY A 74 12.18 19.28 -15.27
C GLY A 74 13.43 19.51 -16.10
N HIS A 75 14.53 19.75 -15.39
CA HIS A 75 15.82 20.11 -15.98
C HIS A 75 16.94 19.27 -15.35
N LYS A 76 18.05 19.13 -16.07
CA LYS A 76 19.27 18.55 -15.51
C LYS A 76 19.87 19.47 -14.44
N TYR A 77 20.46 18.84 -13.42
CA TYR A 77 21.13 19.44 -12.27
C TYR A 77 22.47 18.70 -12.06
N ASP A 78 23.35 19.19 -11.20
CA ASP A 78 24.54 18.44 -10.81
C ASP A 78 24.18 17.44 -9.69
N THR A 79 24.33 16.15 -9.95
CA THR A 79 24.06 15.10 -8.95
C THR A 79 25.08 15.08 -7.81
N GLN A 80 26.23 15.75 -7.95
CA GLN A 80 27.20 15.94 -6.87
C GLN A 80 26.78 17.05 -5.89
N GLU A 81 25.96 18.01 -6.31
CA GLU A 81 25.44 19.09 -5.46
C GLU A 81 24.31 18.59 -4.53
N TYR A 82 23.55 17.58 -4.97
CA TYR A 82 22.39 17.02 -4.28
C TYR A 82 22.61 15.56 -3.86
N ALA A 83 23.69 15.31 -3.11
CA ALA A 83 24.00 14.00 -2.53
C ALA A 83 23.10 13.61 -1.32
N TYR A 84 21.90 14.19 -1.21
CA TYR A 84 20.97 14.01 -0.09
C TYR A 84 19.52 14.17 -0.56
N THR A 85 18.59 13.48 0.10
CA THR A 85 17.15 13.63 -0.17
C THR A 85 16.66 15.01 0.28
N THR A 86 16.08 15.75 -0.66
CA THR A 86 15.54 17.11 -0.46
C THR A 86 14.22 17.11 0.33
N PRO A 87 13.77 18.27 0.86
CA PRO A 87 12.55 18.39 1.69
C PRO A 87 11.22 18.17 0.93
N ASP A 88 11.29 18.11 -0.40
CA ASP A 88 10.19 18.05 -1.35
C ASP A 88 10.42 16.98 -2.44
N GLY A 89 11.39 16.08 -2.26
CA GLY A 89 11.67 14.97 -3.17
C GLY A 89 12.34 15.35 -4.50
N MET A 90 12.68 16.63 -4.72
CA MET A 90 13.45 17.06 -5.89
C MET A 90 14.89 16.50 -5.91
N CYS A 91 15.54 16.54 -7.08
CA CYS A 91 16.94 16.17 -7.30
C CYS A 91 17.29 14.69 -6.97
N ASN A 92 16.31 13.79 -6.86
CA ASN A 92 16.57 12.35 -6.66
C ASN A 92 16.90 11.59 -7.96
N HIS A 93 16.29 11.95 -9.11
CA HIS A 93 16.45 11.20 -10.37
C HIS A 93 17.50 11.83 -11.30
N PRO A 94 18.59 11.14 -11.67
CA PRO A 94 19.82 11.74 -12.23
C PRO A 94 19.73 12.38 -13.62
N ALA A 95 18.54 12.44 -14.23
CA ALA A 95 18.30 13.12 -15.51
C ALA A 95 17.28 14.28 -15.43
N ASP A 96 16.51 14.40 -14.33
CA ASP A 96 15.42 15.37 -14.19
C ASP A 96 15.16 15.63 -12.68
N HIS A 97 15.28 16.89 -12.24
CA HIS A 97 15.15 17.24 -10.82
C HIS A 97 13.72 17.16 -10.24
N LEU A 98 12.67 16.98 -11.05
CA LEU A 98 11.27 16.90 -10.59
C LEU A 98 10.73 15.47 -10.49
N ILE A 99 11.38 14.48 -11.11
CA ILE A 99 10.87 13.10 -11.07
C ILE A 99 10.84 12.59 -9.61
N SER A 100 9.65 12.16 -9.20
CA SER A 100 9.29 11.76 -7.82
C SER A 100 9.29 12.88 -6.77
N SER A 101 9.24 14.16 -7.17
CA SER A 101 9.09 15.28 -6.22
C SER A 101 7.62 15.58 -5.88
N GLN A 102 7.40 16.29 -4.78
CA GLN A 102 6.08 16.72 -4.32
C GLN A 102 5.32 17.47 -5.42
N GLY A 103 4.07 17.10 -5.64
CA GLY A 103 3.19 17.74 -6.62
C GLY A 103 3.38 17.28 -8.06
N THR A 104 4.28 16.32 -8.32
CA THR A 104 4.36 15.66 -9.63
C THR A 104 3.38 14.48 -9.76
N SER A 105 3.09 14.11 -11.00
CA SER A 105 2.34 12.90 -11.34
C SER A 105 3.13 11.65 -10.91
N PHE A 106 2.52 10.77 -10.10
CA PHE A 106 3.03 9.41 -9.93
C PHE A 106 2.92 8.68 -11.29
N GLY A 107 3.87 7.80 -11.61
CA GLY A 107 3.74 6.91 -12.78
C GLY A 107 2.58 5.93 -12.64
N ARG A 108 2.11 5.36 -13.77
CA ARG A 108 0.98 4.40 -13.80
C ARG A 108 1.40 3.06 -14.39
N ASN A 109 0.88 1.97 -13.83
CA ASN A 109 1.09 0.64 -14.40
C ASN A 109 0.12 0.27 -15.54
N MET A 110 -0.89 1.12 -15.78
CA MET A 110 -1.99 0.89 -16.73
C MET A 110 -2.45 2.20 -17.38
N PRO A 111 -3.06 2.17 -18.58
CA PRO A 111 -3.61 3.36 -19.21
C PRO A 111 -4.62 4.07 -18.32
N PRO A 112 -4.57 5.41 -18.19
CA PRO A 112 -5.49 6.15 -17.35
C PRO A 112 -6.87 6.33 -17.97
N THR A 113 -7.90 6.26 -17.13
CA THR A 113 -8.63 7.51 -16.84
C THR A 113 -7.90 8.25 -15.69
N THR A 114 -7.89 9.59 -15.66
CA THR A 114 -7.07 10.44 -14.76
C THR A 114 -7.47 10.35 -13.28
N LEU A 115 -6.67 10.64 -12.23
CA LEU A 115 -5.33 11.27 -12.09
C LEU A 115 -4.57 10.69 -10.86
N ASP A 116 -3.41 11.24 -10.45
CA ASP A 116 -2.35 10.52 -9.69
C ASP A 116 -2.05 11.09 -8.27
N TYR A 117 -1.24 10.36 -7.48
CA TYR A 117 -0.43 10.80 -6.29
C TYR A 117 0.66 9.61 -5.84
N GLY A 118 2.95 9.52 -5.36
CA GLY A 118 4.22 10.31 -5.06
C GLY A 118 5.18 9.48 -4.16
N ASP A 119 5.81 10.11 -3.16
CA ASP A 119 7.08 9.68 -2.51
C ASP A 119 7.05 9.51 -0.96
N GLY A 120 8.22 9.29 -0.34
CA GLY A 120 8.44 8.85 1.05
C GLY A 120 8.21 9.88 2.17
N SER A 121 7.38 10.90 1.92
CA SER A 121 7.08 12.06 2.78
C SER A 121 6.56 11.79 4.20
N VAL A 122 6.12 10.56 4.50
CA VAL A 122 5.32 10.22 5.70
C VAL A 122 6.03 10.40 7.04
N ILE A 123 7.37 10.43 7.07
CA ILE A 123 8.19 10.75 8.26
C ILE A 123 8.82 12.15 8.14
N TYR A 124 9.30 12.51 6.94
CA TYR A 124 10.12 13.70 6.72
C TYR A 124 9.35 14.99 6.41
N GLY A 125 8.05 14.88 6.13
CA GLY A 125 7.19 15.99 5.70
C GLY A 125 6.87 15.89 4.22
N ASN A 126 5.65 16.29 3.86
CA ASN A 126 5.25 16.44 2.45
C ASN A 126 5.87 17.68 1.77
N ASN A 127 6.51 18.58 2.53
CA ASN A 127 7.12 19.80 2.02
C ASN A 127 8.06 20.42 3.08
N GLU A 128 8.77 21.49 2.70
CA GLU A 128 9.71 22.19 3.58
C GLU A 128 9.09 22.68 4.91
N LYS A 129 7.82 23.08 4.95
CA LYS A 129 7.11 23.45 6.20
C LYS A 129 6.91 22.22 7.10
N GLY A 130 6.50 21.08 6.53
CA GLY A 130 6.37 19.81 7.24
C GLY A 130 7.71 19.32 7.79
N MET A 131 8.77 19.37 6.98
CA MET A 131 10.13 19.03 7.41
C MET A 131 10.61 19.94 8.54
N LYS A 132 10.40 21.26 8.40
CA LYS A 132 10.75 22.23 9.45
C LYS A 132 9.95 22.02 10.75
N ARG A 133 8.74 21.47 10.68
CA ARG A 133 7.93 21.09 11.85
C ARG A 133 8.56 19.89 12.59
N ALA A 134 9.02 18.87 11.86
CA ALA A 134 9.49 17.60 12.41
C ALA A 134 10.97 17.56 12.83
N ARG A 135 11.84 18.44 12.31
CA ARG A 135 13.28 18.48 12.67
C ARG A 135 13.56 19.22 13.98
N THR A 136 14.62 18.79 14.67
CA THR A 136 15.21 19.51 15.82
C THR A 136 16.20 20.61 15.41
N PHE A 137 16.67 20.56 14.16
CA PHE A 137 17.81 21.34 13.62
C PHE A 137 19.14 21.14 14.35
N LYS A 138 19.25 20.05 15.14
CA LYS A 138 20.47 19.68 15.86
C LYS A 138 20.87 18.25 15.48
N ASP A 139 22.14 18.08 15.10
CA ASP A 139 22.77 16.79 14.80
C ASP A 139 21.98 15.93 13.76
N GLY A 140 21.27 16.59 12.83
CA GLY A 140 20.43 15.97 11.79
C GLY A 140 19.02 15.54 12.23
N LYS A 141 18.78 15.45 13.55
CA LYS A 141 17.70 14.66 14.17
C LYS A 141 16.27 15.17 13.93
N LEU A 142 15.34 14.23 14.10
CA LEU A 142 13.90 14.45 14.19
C LEU A 142 13.44 14.50 15.66
N LYS A 143 12.33 15.21 15.89
CA LYS A 143 11.72 15.43 17.20
C LYS A 143 11.11 14.16 17.79
N ILE A 144 11.25 13.99 19.11
CA ILE A 144 10.76 12.82 19.85
C ILE A 144 10.75 13.14 21.35
N SER A 145 9.72 12.72 22.07
CA SER A 145 9.60 12.95 23.52
C SER A 145 10.49 12.00 24.33
N GLU A 146 10.73 12.34 25.61
CA GLU A 146 11.64 11.59 26.49
C GLU A 146 11.16 10.16 26.82
N ASP A 147 9.85 9.89 26.70
CA ASP A 147 9.25 8.55 26.75
C ASP A 147 9.46 7.72 25.47
N GLY A 148 9.96 8.35 24.41
CA GLY A 148 10.21 7.76 23.10
C GLY A 148 8.97 7.66 22.20
N LEU A 149 7.90 8.40 22.47
CA LEU A 149 6.77 8.62 21.56
C LEU A 149 6.98 9.88 20.70
N LEU A 150 6.04 10.21 19.80
CA LEU A 150 6.09 11.48 19.06
C LEU A 150 5.82 12.64 20.03
N GLU A 151 6.51 13.77 19.84
CA GLU A 151 6.10 15.05 20.45
C GLU A 151 4.71 15.46 19.91
N HIS A 152 3.89 16.13 20.72
CA HIS A 152 2.63 16.72 20.28
C HIS A 152 2.69 18.25 20.32
N ASP A 153 1.91 18.92 19.46
CA ASP A 153 1.75 20.37 19.52
C ASP A 153 0.75 20.83 20.60
N GLU A 154 0.52 22.14 20.71
CA GLU A 154 -0.40 22.75 21.67
C GLU A 154 -1.87 22.27 21.53
N LYS A 155 -2.20 21.51 20.48
CA LYS A 155 -3.53 20.98 20.16
C LYS A 155 -3.59 19.45 20.23
N GLY A 156 -2.51 18.79 20.65
CA GLY A 156 -2.42 17.33 20.70
C GLY A 156 -2.18 16.65 19.36
N ILE A 157 -1.78 17.39 18.32
CA ILE A 157 -1.45 16.79 17.01
C ILE A 157 -0.01 16.25 17.06
N PRO A 158 0.26 14.99 16.67
CA PRO A 158 1.60 14.44 16.69
C PRO A 158 2.52 15.10 15.66
N ILE A 159 3.76 15.33 16.06
CA ILE A 159 4.78 16.05 15.28
C ILE A 159 5.56 15.04 14.44
N SER A 160 5.00 14.72 13.27
CA SER A 160 5.63 13.89 12.23
C SER A 160 5.36 14.45 10.83
N GLY A 161 5.89 13.78 9.80
CA GLY A 161 5.86 14.21 8.40
C GLY A 161 4.47 14.23 7.76
N ASP A 162 3.70 13.16 7.96
CA ASP A 162 2.27 13.09 7.66
C ASP A 162 1.54 12.37 8.81
N VAL A 163 0.43 12.95 9.27
CA VAL A 163 -0.35 12.50 10.44
C VAL A 163 -1.86 12.56 10.17
N ARG A 164 -2.24 12.63 8.90
CA ARG A 164 -3.64 12.58 8.45
C ARG A 164 -4.25 11.21 8.73
N ASN A 165 -5.42 11.20 9.36
CA ASN A 165 -6.21 9.99 9.67
C ASN A 165 -5.35 8.91 10.37
N CYS A 166 -4.51 9.36 11.31
CA CYS A 166 -3.58 8.50 12.05
C CYS A 166 -4.30 7.73 13.18
N TRP A 167 -3.70 6.62 13.60
CA TRP A 167 -4.07 5.88 14.80
C TRP A 167 -2.81 5.54 15.62
N ALA A 168 -2.98 5.25 16.91
CA ALA A 168 -1.89 5.05 17.86
C ALA A 168 -0.80 4.06 17.37
N GLY A 169 -1.18 2.95 16.75
CA GLY A 169 -0.23 1.96 16.22
C GLY A 169 0.60 2.45 15.02
N PHE A 170 0.14 3.46 14.28
CA PHE A 170 0.92 4.11 13.21
C PHE A 170 1.87 5.18 13.77
N SER A 171 1.40 6.01 14.71
CA SER A 171 2.25 6.97 15.45
C SER A 171 3.38 6.26 16.21
N LEU A 172 3.11 5.07 16.76
CA LEU A 172 4.09 4.19 17.39
C LEU A 172 5.19 3.72 16.41
N LEU A 173 4.82 3.37 15.18
CA LEU A 173 5.78 3.02 14.13
C LEU A 173 6.57 4.24 13.65
N GLN A 174 5.93 5.41 13.49
CA GLN A 174 6.62 6.65 13.19
C GLN A 174 7.64 7.00 14.28
N ALA A 175 7.28 6.89 15.56
CA ALA A 175 8.19 7.08 16.68
C ALA A 175 9.36 6.08 16.64
N LEU A 176 9.10 4.79 16.34
CA LEU A 176 10.15 3.79 16.19
C LEU A 176 11.11 4.12 15.03
N PHE A 177 10.61 4.54 13.86
CA PHE A 177 11.44 4.99 12.75
C PHE A 177 12.16 6.32 13.02
N VAL A 178 11.62 7.20 13.87
CA VAL A 178 12.33 8.39 14.36
C VAL A 178 13.46 8.01 15.33
N LYS A 179 13.27 6.98 16.19
CA LYS A 179 14.35 6.43 17.03
C LYS A 179 15.43 5.81 16.18
N GLU A 180 15.07 5.03 15.16
CA GLU A 180 16.01 4.47 14.19
C GLU A 180 16.74 5.57 13.43
N HIS A 181 16.04 6.58 12.90
CA HIS A 181 16.65 7.74 12.23
C HIS A 181 17.61 8.48 13.16
N ASN A 182 17.24 8.73 14.42
CA ASN A 182 18.07 9.46 15.38
C ASN A 182 19.28 8.65 15.86
N ALA A 183 19.13 7.33 16.03
CA ALA A 183 20.24 6.40 16.32
C ALA A 183 21.18 6.29 15.11
N LEU A 184 20.64 6.24 13.89
CA LEU A 184 21.40 6.35 12.66
C LEU A 184 22.08 7.72 12.54
N CYS A 185 21.52 8.84 13.00
CA CYS A 185 22.26 10.11 13.09
C CYS A 185 23.39 10.09 14.13
N ASP A 186 23.23 9.37 15.24
CA ASP A 186 24.31 9.18 16.23
C ASP A 186 25.44 8.26 15.72
N MET A 187 25.12 7.28 14.88
CA MET A 187 26.07 6.37 14.24
C MET A 187 26.72 6.96 12.99
N LEU A 188 25.92 7.56 12.10
CA LEU A 188 26.28 8.10 10.79
C LEU A 188 26.69 9.57 10.90
N LYS A 189 27.85 9.80 11.53
CA LYS A 189 28.66 11.00 11.21
C LYS A 189 29.28 10.96 9.80
N THR A 190 28.93 9.93 9.01
CA THR A 190 29.09 9.81 7.55
C THR A 190 27.90 9.05 6.94
N ASP A 191 27.01 9.81 6.30
CA ASP A 191 26.12 9.55 5.14
C ASP A 191 25.10 8.37 5.03
N THR A 192 23.94 8.78 4.50
CA THR A 192 22.87 8.08 3.77
C THR A 192 21.87 7.14 4.49
N LEU A 193 20.64 7.15 3.96
CA LEU A 193 19.40 6.55 4.47
C LEU A 193 18.50 6.07 3.31
N LEU A 194 17.48 5.27 3.60
CA LEU A 194 16.61 4.60 2.63
C LEU A 194 15.15 5.13 2.63
N ALA A 195 14.42 4.88 1.55
CA ALA A 195 13.02 5.27 1.34
C ALA A 195 12.03 4.09 1.45
N GLY A 196 10.74 4.39 1.61
CA GLY A 196 9.65 3.42 1.82
C GLY A 196 8.47 3.58 0.84
N MET A 197 7.49 2.67 0.94
CA MET A 197 6.49 2.41 -0.10
C MET A 197 5.07 2.30 0.48
N ARG A 198 4.03 2.66 -0.29
CA ARG A 198 2.63 2.67 0.18
C ARG A 198 1.68 2.06 -0.85
N ILE A 199 0.84 1.12 -0.42
CA ILE A 199 -0.37 0.68 -1.14
C ILE A 199 -1.58 0.99 -0.26
N ASN A 200 -2.65 1.51 -0.85
CA ASN A 200 -3.87 1.91 -0.15
C ASN A 200 -4.95 0.81 -0.27
N GLY A 201 -5.88 0.75 0.68
CA GLY A 201 -7.10 -0.08 0.58
C GLY A 201 -7.24 -1.18 1.64
N MET A 202 -6.16 -1.64 2.26
CA MET A 202 -6.14 -2.79 3.20
C MET A 202 -6.69 -2.47 4.62
N HIS A 203 -7.78 -1.72 4.72
CA HIS A 203 -8.37 -1.31 6.01
C HIS A 203 -8.89 -2.50 6.83
N SER A 204 -9.28 -3.59 6.16
CA SER A 204 -9.69 -4.88 6.74
C SER A 204 -8.60 -5.60 7.55
N LEU A 205 -7.35 -5.10 7.55
CA LEU A 205 -6.31 -5.57 8.47
C LEU A 205 -6.49 -5.04 9.91
N LEU A 206 -7.23 -3.95 10.10
CA LEU A 206 -7.46 -3.36 11.42
C LEU A 206 -8.56 -4.15 12.16
N PRO A 207 -8.43 -4.46 13.46
CA PRO A 207 -9.47 -5.13 14.24
C PRO A 207 -10.54 -4.13 14.71
N ASP A 208 -11.58 -4.62 15.39
CA ASP A 208 -12.50 -3.76 16.17
C ASP A 208 -11.94 -3.35 17.54
N GLU A 209 -11.05 -4.17 18.12
CA GLU A 209 -10.46 -3.96 19.46
C GLU A 209 -8.96 -4.30 19.46
N ILE A 210 -8.15 -3.56 20.22
CA ILE A 210 -6.79 -3.97 20.60
C ILE A 210 -6.82 -4.67 21.96
N VAL A 211 -6.25 -5.87 22.01
CA VAL A 211 -6.14 -6.69 23.22
C VAL A 211 -4.88 -6.31 23.97
N LEU A 212 -5.01 -5.34 24.88
CA LEU A 212 -3.91 -4.84 25.69
C LEU A 212 -3.40 -5.93 26.66
N ARG A 213 -2.08 -6.02 26.79
CA ARG A 213 -1.38 -7.07 27.53
C ARG A 213 -0.74 -6.51 28.79
N ASP A 214 -0.87 -7.20 29.92
CA ASP A 214 -0.16 -6.80 31.14
C ASP A 214 1.31 -7.20 31.03
N ILE A 215 2.17 -6.20 30.83
CA ILE A 215 3.63 -6.37 30.75
C ILE A 215 4.31 -6.38 32.13
N LYS A 216 3.56 -6.21 33.23
CA LYS A 216 4.14 -6.21 34.58
C LYS A 216 4.64 -7.62 34.96
N PRO A 217 5.76 -7.73 35.70
CA PRO A 217 6.39 -9.00 36.00
C PRO A 217 5.58 -9.84 36.99
N THR A 218 4.62 -10.61 36.47
CA THR A 218 3.99 -11.72 37.17
C THR A 218 4.98 -12.88 37.33
N ARG A 219 4.75 -13.75 38.33
CA ARG A 219 5.63 -14.91 38.60
C ARG A 219 5.43 -16.03 37.56
N GLY A 220 5.99 -15.87 36.37
CA GLY A 220 6.06 -16.91 35.35
C GLY A 220 6.59 -16.39 34.01
N GLU A 221 7.40 -17.19 33.31
CA GLU A 221 7.83 -16.92 31.94
C GLU A 221 6.69 -17.22 30.95
N TYR A 222 5.71 -16.31 30.89
CA TYR A 222 4.62 -16.40 29.92
C TYR A 222 5.12 -16.06 28.51
N LYS A 223 5.06 -17.03 27.58
CA LYS A 223 5.36 -16.80 26.15
C LYS A 223 4.38 -15.86 25.43
N CYS A 224 3.27 -15.52 26.10
CA CYS A 224 2.30 -14.52 25.68
C CYS A 224 1.70 -13.95 26.97
N PRO A 225 1.85 -12.64 27.27
CA PRO A 225 1.38 -12.10 28.56
C PRO A 225 -0.16 -12.14 28.67
N PRO A 226 -0.71 -12.13 29.90
CA PRO A 226 -2.15 -12.12 30.11
C PRO A 226 -2.79 -10.84 29.55
N ILE A 227 -4.09 -10.90 29.28
CA ILE A 227 -4.88 -9.75 28.84
C ILE A 227 -5.07 -8.82 30.06
N LEU A 228 -4.75 -7.55 29.88
CA LEU A 228 -5.02 -6.47 30.84
C LEU A 228 -6.45 -5.97 30.66
N GLU A 229 -6.77 -5.53 29.45
CA GLU A 229 -8.05 -4.99 29.04
C GLU A 229 -8.22 -5.11 27.51
N LYS A 230 -9.36 -4.66 26.97
CA LYS A 230 -9.56 -4.49 25.54
C LYS A 230 -9.93 -3.05 25.26
N GLU A 231 -9.27 -2.45 24.29
CA GLU A 231 -9.50 -1.07 23.88
C GLU A 231 -10.18 -1.04 22.50
N PRO A 232 -11.38 -0.44 22.34
CA PRO A 232 -12.00 -0.29 21.03
C PRO A 232 -11.11 0.56 20.11
N MET A 233 -10.92 0.12 18.86
CA MET A 233 -10.03 0.79 17.91
C MET A 233 -10.41 2.26 17.64
N LYS A 234 -11.70 2.62 17.81
CA LYS A 234 -12.18 4.01 17.71
C LYS A 234 -11.57 4.95 18.76
N GLU A 235 -11.29 4.48 19.97
CA GLU A 235 -10.63 5.27 21.02
C GLU A 235 -9.11 5.40 20.79
N LEU A 236 -8.57 4.64 19.82
CA LEU A 236 -7.16 4.66 19.43
C LEU A 236 -6.88 5.52 18.18
N LEU A 237 -7.84 6.35 17.75
CA LEU A 237 -7.72 7.22 16.58
C LEU A 237 -7.40 8.67 16.95
N GLY A 238 -6.63 9.35 16.10
CA GLY A 238 -6.38 10.79 16.20
C GLY A 238 -5.90 11.26 17.59
N LYS A 239 -6.33 12.46 17.99
CA LYS A 239 -5.89 13.13 19.23
C LYS A 239 -6.22 12.34 20.51
N GLU A 240 -7.33 11.61 20.54
CA GLU A 240 -7.65 10.73 21.67
C GLU A 240 -6.76 9.49 21.67
N GLY A 241 -6.52 8.87 20.51
CA GLY A 241 -5.60 7.74 20.37
C GLY A 241 -4.17 8.05 20.79
N GLU A 242 -3.66 9.25 20.46
CA GLU A 242 -2.40 9.75 20.99
C GLU A 242 -2.44 9.86 22.52
N ARG A 243 -3.51 10.44 23.09
CA ARG A 243 -3.68 10.55 24.54
C ARG A 243 -3.74 9.18 25.23
N ARG A 244 -4.40 8.18 24.64
CA ARG A 244 -4.39 6.79 25.14
C ARG A 244 -2.98 6.20 25.03
N LEU A 245 -2.28 6.38 23.91
CA LEU A 245 -0.91 5.90 23.70
C LEU A 245 0.08 6.45 24.73
N SER A 246 0.05 7.74 25.04
CA SER A 246 0.92 8.33 26.08
C SER A 246 0.64 7.79 27.50
N ASN A 247 -0.58 7.32 27.77
CA ASN A 247 -0.91 6.67 29.06
C ASN A 247 -0.51 5.18 29.10
N LEU A 248 -0.48 4.49 27.95
CA LEU A 248 -0.12 3.07 27.82
C LEU A 248 1.40 2.86 27.70
N GLY A 249 2.09 3.78 27.03
CA GLY A 249 3.52 3.70 26.73
C GLY A 249 3.87 2.78 25.56
N MET A 250 5.02 3.07 24.93
CA MET A 250 5.53 2.36 23.74
C MET A 250 5.65 0.84 23.95
N GLU A 251 6.19 0.40 25.10
CA GLU A 251 6.43 -1.03 25.36
C GLU A 251 5.12 -1.84 25.46
N GLN A 252 4.13 -1.35 26.23
CA GLN A 252 2.87 -2.07 26.40
C GLN A 252 2.11 -2.18 25.07
N MET A 253 2.11 -1.11 24.26
CA MET A 253 1.46 -1.14 22.94
C MET A 253 2.18 -2.07 21.95
N LEU A 254 3.52 -2.02 21.86
CA LEU A 254 4.29 -2.92 21.01
C LEU A 254 4.09 -4.39 21.39
N VAL A 255 4.16 -4.72 22.69
CA VAL A 255 3.94 -6.10 23.17
C VAL A 255 2.49 -6.54 22.92
N SER A 256 1.52 -5.63 23.01
CA SER A 256 0.11 -5.96 22.74
C SER A 256 -0.14 -6.26 21.26
N MET A 257 0.30 -5.36 20.37
CA MET A 257 0.21 -5.55 18.92
C MET A 257 0.97 -6.81 18.46
N GLY A 258 2.16 -7.07 19.01
CA GLY A 258 2.94 -8.27 18.70
C GLY A 258 2.31 -9.60 19.14
N HIS A 259 1.30 -9.57 20.02
CA HIS A 259 0.54 -10.74 20.48
C HIS A 259 -0.93 -10.71 20.01
N GLN A 260 -1.22 -10.00 18.93
CA GLN A 260 -2.53 -9.97 18.28
C GLN A 260 -2.38 -10.13 16.77
N SER A 261 -3.21 -10.99 16.17
CA SER A 261 -3.34 -11.09 14.72
C SER A 261 -4.10 -9.89 14.17
N SER A 262 -3.68 -9.39 13.00
CA SER A 262 -4.50 -8.50 12.18
C SER A 262 -5.79 -9.18 11.72
N GLY A 263 -6.74 -8.39 11.21
CA GLY A 263 -7.78 -8.92 10.34
C GLY A 263 -7.21 -9.46 9.01
N ALA A 264 -8.09 -10.00 8.16
CA ALA A 264 -7.77 -10.49 6.82
C ALA A 264 -8.21 -9.48 5.74
N VAL A 265 -7.50 -9.46 4.61
CA VAL A 265 -7.90 -8.67 3.41
C VAL A 265 -9.00 -9.43 2.66
N ASP A 266 -10.18 -9.51 3.28
CA ASP A 266 -11.31 -10.35 2.88
C ASP A 266 -12.64 -9.58 2.80
N LEU A 267 -13.62 -10.16 2.11
CA LEU A 267 -14.99 -9.64 2.13
C LEU A 267 -15.63 -9.78 3.52
N TRP A 268 -16.64 -8.94 3.78
CA TRP A 268 -17.33 -8.78 5.08
C TRP A 268 -16.44 -8.45 6.30
N ASN A 269 -15.12 -8.30 6.12
CA ASN A 269 -14.16 -8.00 7.18
C ASN A 269 -13.74 -6.50 7.22
N TYR A 270 -14.62 -5.59 6.76
CA TYR A 270 -14.37 -4.14 6.83
C TYR A 270 -14.83 -3.56 8.18
N PRO A 271 -13.95 -2.95 9.00
CA PRO A 271 -14.29 -2.61 10.39
C PRO A 271 -15.41 -1.58 10.51
N THR A 272 -16.46 -1.92 11.27
CA THR A 272 -17.68 -1.12 11.41
C THR A 272 -17.46 0.26 12.03
N TRP A 273 -16.39 0.44 12.80
CA TRP A 273 -16.04 1.73 13.41
C TRP A 273 -15.46 2.75 12.41
N LEU A 274 -15.00 2.31 11.23
CA LEU A 274 -14.75 3.19 10.08
C LEU A 274 -16.06 3.86 9.60
N GLY A 275 -17.19 3.26 9.97
CA GLY A 275 -18.58 3.74 9.84
C GLY A 275 -18.93 5.06 10.54
N ASN A 276 -17.98 5.74 11.20
CA ASN A 276 -18.19 7.05 11.83
C ASN A 276 -16.83 7.63 12.32
N LEU A 277 -16.03 8.22 11.43
CA LEU A 277 -14.75 8.84 11.81
C LEU A 277 -14.82 10.37 11.84
N ILE A 278 -13.93 10.96 12.63
CA ILE A 278 -13.51 12.35 12.45
C ILE A 278 -12.28 12.31 11.54
N ALA A 279 -12.39 12.80 10.31
CA ALA A 279 -11.24 12.89 9.41
C ALA A 279 -10.38 14.12 9.75
N HIS A 280 -9.11 14.07 9.33
CA HIS A 280 -8.16 15.16 9.53
C HIS A 280 -7.91 15.96 8.24
N ASP A 281 -7.72 17.27 8.39
CA ASP A 281 -7.27 18.18 7.33
C ASP A 281 -5.77 17.97 6.98
N ILE A 282 -5.22 18.78 6.06
CA ILE A 282 -3.81 18.71 5.65
C ILE A 282 -2.78 19.05 6.76
N ASN A 283 -3.20 19.62 7.89
CA ASN A 283 -2.33 19.94 9.02
C ASN A 283 -2.38 18.85 10.11
N GLY A 284 -3.49 18.13 10.21
CA GLY A 284 -3.79 17.12 11.23
C GLY A 284 -5.00 17.46 12.11
N GLU A 285 -5.83 18.43 11.72
CA GLU A 285 -6.96 18.95 12.50
C GLU A 285 -8.29 18.28 12.15
N ASP A 286 -9.11 18.02 13.17
CA ASP A 286 -10.47 17.51 13.10
C ASP A 286 -11.33 18.32 12.12
N ILE A 287 -11.86 17.63 11.10
CA ILE A 287 -12.92 18.16 10.24
C ILE A 287 -14.25 18.04 11.01
N PRO A 288 -15.06 19.12 11.18
CA PRO A 288 -16.22 19.10 12.08
C PRO A 288 -17.33 18.12 11.69
N ASP A 289 -17.49 17.87 10.40
CA ASP A 289 -18.47 16.93 9.86
C ASP A 289 -17.88 15.51 9.87
N PRO A 290 -18.48 14.53 10.57
CA PRO A 290 -17.95 13.17 10.60
C PRO A 290 -17.86 12.57 9.20
N VAL A 291 -16.64 12.23 8.80
CA VAL A 291 -16.37 11.45 7.59
C VAL A 291 -16.56 10.00 7.95
N ASP A 292 -17.70 9.48 7.55
CA ASP A 292 -17.88 8.05 7.51
C ASP A 292 -17.01 7.47 6.38
N MET A 293 -15.94 6.75 6.73
CA MET A 293 -15.07 6.09 5.75
C MET A 293 -15.72 4.83 5.17
N ALA A 294 -16.81 4.34 5.79
CA ALA A 294 -17.71 3.37 5.20
C ALA A 294 -18.79 4.05 4.33
N THR A 295 -19.55 5.06 4.79
CA THR A 295 -20.73 5.65 4.10
C THR A 295 -20.55 6.95 3.30
N MET A 296 -19.42 7.66 3.34
CA MET A 296 -19.16 8.76 2.38
C MET A 296 -18.91 8.18 0.97
N GLU A 297 -20.05 7.93 0.30
CA GLU A 297 -20.28 6.96 -0.78
C GLU A 297 -20.00 5.51 -0.30
N GLU A 298 -21.09 4.77 0.01
CA GLU A 298 -21.06 3.63 0.94
C GLU A 298 -20.43 2.31 0.44
N ASN A 299 -19.40 1.83 1.13
CA ASN A 299 -18.38 0.87 0.66
C ASN A 299 -17.64 1.33 -0.61
N VAL A 300 -17.98 2.52 -1.12
CA VAL A 300 -17.46 3.09 -2.35
C VAL A 300 -16.24 3.98 -2.07
N ALA A 301 -15.84 4.29 -0.83
CA ALA A 301 -14.65 5.13 -0.60
C ALA A 301 -13.37 4.68 -1.34
N PRO A 302 -13.06 3.36 -1.50
CA PRO A 302 -12.02 2.92 -2.43
C PRO A 302 -12.52 2.84 -3.88
N VAL A 303 -13.70 2.25 -4.14
CA VAL A 303 -14.26 2.05 -5.50
C VAL A 303 -14.48 3.37 -6.27
N TYR A 304 -14.96 4.40 -5.60
CA TYR A 304 -15.20 5.74 -6.11
C TYR A 304 -13.87 6.43 -6.32
N ARG A 305 -12.91 6.33 -5.39
CA ARG A 305 -11.55 6.85 -5.63
C ARG A 305 -10.88 6.13 -6.79
N ASP A 306 -11.12 4.84 -6.98
CA ASP A 306 -10.65 4.08 -8.15
C ASP A 306 -11.34 4.57 -9.43
N ARG A 307 -12.68 4.75 -9.45
CA ARG A 307 -13.44 5.26 -10.61
C ARG A 307 -13.11 6.73 -10.93
N GLU A 308 -13.00 7.60 -9.93
CA GLU A 308 -12.64 9.02 -9.98
C GLU A 308 -11.20 9.23 -10.45
N ARG A 309 -10.27 8.40 -9.96
CA ARG A 309 -8.86 8.36 -10.41
C ARG A 309 -8.65 7.49 -11.64
N GLY A 310 -9.73 6.95 -12.20
CA GLY A 310 -9.70 6.17 -13.43
C GLY A 310 -8.76 4.97 -13.43
N VAL A 311 -8.74 4.26 -12.31
CA VAL A 311 -8.17 2.92 -12.16
C VAL A 311 -9.09 1.93 -12.86
N ALA A 312 -8.51 0.93 -13.53
CA ALA A 312 -9.26 -0.11 -14.23
C ALA A 312 -10.10 -0.96 -13.25
N ARG A 313 -11.33 -1.33 -13.65
CA ARG A 313 -12.14 -2.36 -12.97
C ARG A 313 -11.43 -3.72 -13.00
N TYR A 314 -11.79 -4.63 -12.11
CA TYR A 314 -11.00 -5.83 -11.78
C TYR A 314 -10.56 -6.66 -13.01
N ASN A 315 -11.48 -6.95 -13.93
CA ASN A 315 -11.14 -7.74 -15.12
C ASN A 315 -10.18 -7.02 -16.08
N GLU A 316 -10.40 -5.73 -16.31
CA GLU A 316 -9.50 -4.91 -17.13
C GLU A 316 -8.14 -4.71 -16.45
N PHE A 317 -8.11 -4.61 -15.12
CA PHE A 317 -6.88 -4.58 -14.33
C PHE A 317 -6.07 -5.89 -14.52
N ARG A 318 -6.73 -7.05 -14.48
CA ARG A 318 -6.12 -8.36 -14.79
C ARG A 318 -5.61 -8.45 -16.22
N ARG A 319 -6.38 -8.00 -17.23
CA ARG A 319 -5.89 -7.96 -18.63
C ARG A 319 -4.62 -7.14 -18.76
N ASN A 320 -4.59 -5.94 -18.17
CA ASN A 320 -3.42 -5.07 -18.20
C ASN A 320 -2.21 -5.73 -17.49
N LEU A 321 -2.43 -6.47 -16.40
CA LEU A 321 -1.39 -7.31 -15.77
C LEU A 321 -1.08 -8.62 -16.51
N LEU A 322 -1.45 -8.78 -17.78
CA LEU A 322 -1.17 -10.02 -18.55
C LEU A 322 -1.72 -11.29 -17.83
N MET A 323 -2.78 -11.15 -17.03
CA MET A 323 -3.45 -12.23 -16.32
C MET A 323 -4.68 -12.68 -17.12
N ILE A 324 -5.17 -13.88 -16.82
CA ILE A 324 -6.42 -14.38 -17.39
C ILE A 324 -7.58 -13.66 -16.65
N PRO A 325 -8.48 -12.94 -17.35
CA PRO A 325 -9.68 -12.37 -16.73
C PRO A 325 -10.66 -13.48 -16.31
N ILE A 326 -11.53 -13.20 -15.34
CA ILE A 326 -12.61 -14.11 -14.94
C ILE A 326 -13.75 -14.08 -15.96
N SER A 327 -14.37 -15.23 -16.21
CA SER A 327 -15.51 -15.39 -17.13
C SER A 327 -16.85 -15.57 -16.41
N LYS A 328 -16.79 -15.90 -15.12
CA LYS A 328 -17.91 -16.15 -14.20
C LYS A 328 -17.42 -15.96 -12.75
N TRP A 329 -18.33 -15.85 -11.80
CA TRP A 329 -17.99 -15.63 -10.38
C TRP A 329 -17.23 -16.81 -9.75
N GLU A 330 -17.49 -18.04 -10.22
CA GLU A 330 -16.78 -19.26 -9.79
C GLU A 330 -15.33 -19.35 -10.33
N ASP A 331 -14.85 -18.39 -11.13
CA ASP A 331 -13.42 -18.25 -11.47
C ASP A 331 -12.69 -17.34 -10.45
N LEU A 332 -13.41 -16.64 -9.58
CA LEU A 332 -12.89 -15.69 -8.60
C LEU A 332 -12.73 -16.30 -7.20
N THR A 333 -13.73 -17.08 -6.78
CA THR A 333 -13.82 -17.70 -5.45
C THR A 333 -14.58 -19.03 -5.50
N ASP A 334 -14.41 -19.86 -4.47
CA ASP A 334 -15.21 -21.07 -4.24
C ASP A 334 -16.38 -20.82 -3.27
N ASP A 335 -16.53 -19.59 -2.75
CA ASP A 335 -17.49 -19.24 -1.69
C ASP A 335 -18.88 -18.91 -2.26
N GLU A 336 -19.87 -19.75 -1.96
CA GLU A 336 -21.24 -19.65 -2.48
C GLU A 336 -21.96 -18.36 -2.01
N GLU A 337 -21.70 -17.88 -0.79
CA GLU A 337 -22.32 -16.66 -0.24
C GLU A 337 -21.71 -15.40 -0.90
N VAL A 338 -20.40 -15.41 -1.19
CA VAL A 338 -19.76 -14.37 -2.01
C VAL A 338 -20.34 -14.37 -3.42
N ILE A 339 -20.50 -15.54 -4.03
CA ILE A 339 -21.01 -15.68 -5.40
C ILE A 339 -22.46 -15.18 -5.51
N GLU A 340 -23.32 -15.46 -4.53
CA GLU A 340 -24.70 -14.93 -4.50
C GLU A 340 -24.71 -13.41 -4.31
N ALA A 341 -23.91 -12.86 -3.39
CA ALA A 341 -23.80 -11.41 -3.19
C ALA A 341 -23.23 -10.67 -4.42
N LEU A 342 -22.26 -11.26 -5.12
CA LEU A 342 -21.73 -10.70 -6.37
C LEU A 342 -22.77 -10.72 -7.50
N ARG A 343 -23.61 -11.78 -7.58
CA ARG A 343 -24.71 -11.85 -8.55
C ARG A 343 -25.79 -10.80 -8.31
N ASP A 344 -26.14 -10.52 -7.06
CA ASP A 344 -27.14 -9.50 -6.72
C ASP A 344 -26.64 -8.07 -7.05
N VAL A 345 -25.36 -7.78 -6.77
CA VAL A 345 -24.76 -6.44 -6.98
C VAL A 345 -24.31 -6.17 -8.42
N TYR A 346 -23.81 -7.18 -9.13
CA TYR A 346 -23.18 -7.02 -10.45
C TYR A 346 -23.89 -7.76 -11.60
N GLU A 347 -24.98 -8.49 -11.34
CA GLU A 347 -25.62 -9.44 -12.27
C GLU A 347 -24.64 -10.58 -12.65
N ASP A 348 -24.70 -11.11 -13.87
CA ASP A 348 -23.66 -12.03 -14.39
C ASP A 348 -22.60 -11.28 -15.25
N ASP A 349 -22.35 -9.99 -14.98
CA ASP A 349 -21.41 -9.14 -15.72
C ASP A 349 -20.12 -8.85 -14.93
N ALA A 350 -19.11 -9.69 -15.14
CA ALA A 350 -17.79 -9.58 -14.52
C ALA A 350 -17.00 -8.31 -14.91
N GLU A 351 -17.36 -7.59 -15.99
CA GLU A 351 -16.71 -6.32 -16.34
C GLU A 351 -17.12 -5.17 -15.41
N LYS A 352 -18.28 -5.30 -14.74
CA LYS A 352 -18.72 -4.33 -13.73
C LYS A 352 -17.95 -4.48 -12.41
N LEU A 353 -17.30 -5.62 -12.14
CA LEU A 353 -16.65 -5.88 -10.84
C LEU A 353 -15.58 -4.83 -10.52
N ASP A 354 -15.77 -4.07 -9.45
CA ASP A 354 -14.83 -3.03 -9.05
C ASP A 354 -13.54 -3.63 -8.46
N LEU A 355 -12.42 -2.94 -8.66
CA LEU A 355 -11.09 -3.47 -8.37
C LEU A 355 -10.96 -3.95 -6.92
N ILE A 356 -11.26 -3.08 -5.95
CA ILE A 356 -11.10 -3.42 -4.52
C ILE A 356 -11.94 -4.63 -4.11
N VAL A 357 -13.15 -4.80 -4.68
CA VAL A 357 -14.05 -5.92 -4.37
C VAL A 357 -13.47 -7.21 -4.92
N GLY A 358 -13.01 -7.21 -6.18
CA GLY A 358 -12.30 -8.34 -6.76
C GLY A 358 -11.03 -8.71 -6.00
N LEU A 359 -10.22 -7.71 -5.58
CA LEU A 359 -9.00 -7.94 -4.79
C LEU A 359 -9.25 -8.55 -3.40
N HIS A 360 -10.44 -8.37 -2.81
CA HIS A 360 -10.85 -8.98 -1.53
C HIS A 360 -11.59 -10.31 -1.73
N ALA A 361 -12.28 -10.51 -2.85
CA ALA A 361 -12.96 -11.77 -3.18
C ALA A 361 -12.03 -12.84 -3.75
N GLU A 362 -10.91 -12.44 -4.37
CA GLU A 362 -10.01 -13.34 -5.09
C GLU A 362 -9.36 -14.40 -4.18
N LYS A 363 -9.61 -15.66 -4.53
CA LYS A 363 -9.08 -16.88 -3.90
C LYS A 363 -7.56 -16.83 -3.67
N ARG A 364 -7.16 -16.66 -2.41
CA ARG A 364 -5.76 -16.43 -2.02
C ARG A 364 -4.87 -17.66 -2.21
N ILE A 365 -3.65 -17.43 -2.67
CA ILE A 365 -2.57 -18.44 -2.69
C ILE A 365 -2.27 -18.87 -1.25
N ARG A 366 -2.06 -20.18 -1.02
CA ARG A 366 -1.78 -20.71 0.33
C ARG A 366 -0.56 -20.03 0.95
N GLY A 367 -0.79 -19.26 2.02
CA GLY A 367 0.25 -18.52 2.74
C GLY A 367 0.41 -17.06 2.32
N PHE A 368 -0.38 -16.57 1.35
CA PHE A 368 -0.47 -15.15 1.02
C PHE A 368 -1.61 -14.50 1.82
N ALA A 369 -1.38 -13.30 2.33
CA ALA A 369 -2.41 -12.44 2.95
C ALA A 369 -3.11 -11.50 1.95
N ILE A 370 -2.70 -11.54 0.67
CA ILE A 370 -3.18 -10.70 -0.42
C ILE A 370 -3.50 -11.56 -1.65
N SER A 371 -4.29 -11.02 -2.57
CA SER A 371 -4.57 -11.59 -3.90
C SER A 371 -3.32 -11.67 -4.79
N GLU A 372 -3.35 -12.58 -5.77
CA GLU A 372 -2.32 -12.69 -6.83
C GLU A 372 -2.29 -11.40 -7.68
N THR A 373 -3.46 -10.84 -7.98
CA THR A 373 -3.60 -9.57 -8.72
C THR A 373 -2.90 -8.40 -7.97
N ALA A 374 -3.04 -8.32 -6.65
CA ALA A 374 -2.30 -7.35 -5.84
C ALA A 374 -0.80 -7.67 -5.77
N PHE A 375 -0.43 -8.94 -5.62
CA PHE A 375 0.96 -9.40 -5.56
C PHE A 375 1.75 -9.04 -6.83
N PHE A 376 1.15 -9.12 -8.03
CA PHE A 376 1.87 -8.72 -9.25
C PHE A 376 2.09 -7.21 -9.38
N ILE A 377 1.33 -6.35 -8.69
CA ILE A 377 1.70 -4.93 -8.52
C ILE A 377 2.92 -4.79 -7.61
N PHE A 378 2.93 -5.46 -6.44
CA PHE A 378 4.10 -5.48 -5.55
C PHE A 378 5.36 -6.02 -6.25
N LEU A 379 5.25 -7.04 -7.10
CA LEU A 379 6.36 -7.62 -7.87
C LEU A 379 7.08 -6.59 -8.76
N ILE A 380 6.35 -5.57 -9.24
CA ILE A 380 6.89 -4.45 -10.02
C ILE A 380 7.44 -3.39 -9.07
N MET A 381 6.56 -2.82 -8.24
CA MET A 381 6.82 -1.59 -7.50
C MET A 381 7.86 -1.77 -6.38
N ALA A 382 7.95 -2.96 -5.77
CA ALA A 382 8.94 -3.24 -4.72
C ALA A 382 10.39 -3.38 -5.24
N TRP A 383 10.60 -3.26 -6.56
CA TRP A 383 11.89 -3.48 -7.22
C TRP A 383 12.19 -2.43 -8.32
N SER A 384 11.43 -1.34 -8.36
CA SER A 384 11.59 -0.20 -9.27
C SER A 384 12.15 1.02 -8.54
#